data_AF-A0A917RCJ6-F1
#
_entry.id   AF-A0A917RCJ6-F1
#
_cell.length_a   1.000
_cell.length_b   1.000
_cell.length_c   1.000
_cell.angle_alpha   90.00
_cell.angle_beta   90.00
_cell.angle_gamma   90.00
#
_symmetry.space_group_name_H-M   'P 1'
#
loop_
_entity.id
_entity.type
_entity.pdbx_description
1 polymer ?
#
loop_
_entity_poly.entity_id
_entity_poly.type
_entity_poly.pdbx_seq_one_letter_code
_entity_poly.pdbx_strand_id
1 'polypeptide(L)'
;MRLVSDPGYSEVDLSASAEELTRLASAVAQGEGLLNSTSSPGSNALTGVEVRKTSGPGVLIHRDAERQMLVISGDSAGRAVLAENLQAMATAEDGGHLHIDYFPGHFYLADGSLPLVVSSPHGGMPAR
;
A
#
# COMPACT_ATOMS: atom_id res chain seq x y z
N MET A 1 -4.46 -2.21 -11.25
CA MET A 1 -3.59 -1.64 -10.20
C MET A 1 -2.15 -1.73 -10.66
N ARG A 2 -1.41 -0.64 -10.54
CA ARG A 2 0.00 -0.53 -10.90
C ARG A 2 0.85 -0.39 -9.65
N LEU A 3 1.89 -1.20 -9.56
CA LEU A 3 2.85 -1.23 -8.46
C LEU A 3 4.27 -1.18 -9.03
N VAL A 4 5.03 -0.17 -8.63
CA VAL A 4 6.41 0.01 -9.08
C VAL A 4 7.31 0.25 -7.89
N SER A 5 8.38 -0.51 -7.79
CA SER A 5 9.43 -0.29 -6.79
C SER A 5 10.46 0.69 -7.36
N ASP A 6 10.71 1.80 -6.68
CA ASP A 6 11.80 2.71 -7.05
C ASP A 6 13.12 2.22 -6.42
N PRO A 7 14.11 1.79 -7.22
CA PRO A 7 15.40 1.32 -6.70
C PRO A 7 16.26 2.45 -6.10
N GLY A 8 16.00 3.72 -6.40
CA GLY A 8 16.72 4.88 -5.87
C GLY A 8 16.30 5.27 -4.46
N TYR A 9 15.01 5.16 -4.15
CA TYR A 9 14.43 5.58 -2.86
C TYR A 9 13.95 4.41 -1.99
N SER A 10 14.02 3.17 -2.50
CA SER A 10 13.48 1.97 -1.83
C SER A 10 12.00 2.08 -1.47
N GLU A 11 11.25 2.89 -2.22
CA GLU A 11 9.81 3.08 -2.07
C GLU A 11 9.03 2.23 -3.07
N VAL A 12 7.73 2.10 -2.82
CA VAL A 12 6.78 1.52 -3.75
C VAL A 12 5.70 2.54 -4.10
N ASP A 13 5.58 2.82 -5.40
CA ASP A 13 4.47 3.58 -5.96
C ASP A 13 3.29 2.66 -6.24
N LEU A 14 2.13 3.02 -5.69
CA LEU A 14 0.84 2.37 -5.94
C LEU A 14 -0.10 3.35 -6.62
N SER A 15 -0.52 3.01 -7.84
CA SER A 15 -1.59 3.72 -8.55
C SER A 15 -2.70 2.74 -8.90
N ALA A 16 -3.94 3.03 -8.52
CA ALA A 16 -5.08 2.15 -8.78
C ALA A 16 -6.36 2.96 -8.99
N SER A 17 -7.39 2.34 -9.56
CA SER A 17 -8.73 2.94 -9.57
C SER A 17 -9.32 2.99 -8.15
N ALA A 18 -10.37 3.80 -7.95
CA ALA A 18 -11.11 3.85 -6.68
C ALA A 18 -11.61 2.45 -6.25
N GLU A 19 -12.08 1.65 -7.22
CA GLU A 19 -12.56 0.28 -6.99
C GLU A 19 -11.42 -0.66 -6.58
N GLU A 20 -10.23 -0.50 -7.16
CA GLU A 20 -9.05 -1.28 -6.80
C GLU A 20 -8.52 -0.90 -5.41
N LEU A 21 -8.47 0.39 -5.08
CA LEU A 21 -8.09 0.86 -3.75
C LEU A 21 -9.09 0.41 -2.67
N THR A 22 -10.40 0.46 -2.96
CA THR A 22 -11.44 -0.04 -2.06
C THR A 22 -11.28 -1.54 -1.81
N ARG A 23 -10.97 -2.33 -2.85
CA ARG A 23 -10.69 -3.76 -2.69
C ARG A 23 -9.43 -4.02 -1.86
N LEU A 24 -8.37 -3.24 -2.07
CA LEU A 24 -7.16 -3.34 -1.27
C LEU A 24 -7.41 -2.96 0.19
N ALA A 25 -8.11 -1.86 0.45
CA ALA A 25 -8.51 -1.44 1.79
C ALA A 25 -9.28 -2.55 2.53
N SER A 26 -10.26 -3.17 1.85
CA SER A 26 -11.02 -4.30 2.39
C SER A 26 -10.13 -5.50 2.72
N ALA A 27 -9.21 -5.88 1.81
CA ALA A 27 -8.27 -6.97 2.05
C ALA A 27 -7.35 -6.67 3.26
N VAL A 28 -6.85 -5.44 3.38
CA VAL A 28 -6.02 -4.98 4.51
C VAL A 28 -6.80 -5.06 5.82
N ALA A 29 -8.03 -4.52 5.86
CA ALA A 29 -8.89 -4.58 7.04
C ALA A 29 -9.17 -6.03 7.47
N GLN A 30 -9.52 -6.88 6.50
CA GLN A 30 -9.75 -8.31 6.73
C GLN A 30 -8.46 -9.03 7.14
N GLY A 31 -7.29 -8.52 6.74
CA GLY A 31 -5.97 -9.10 6.99
C GLY A 31 -5.62 -10.24 6.04
N GLU A 32 -6.35 -10.42 4.96
CA GLU A 32 -6.13 -11.49 4.00
C GLU A 32 -6.54 -11.05 2.60
N GLY A 33 -5.75 -11.46 1.62
CA GLY A 33 -6.07 -11.20 0.22
C GLY A 33 -4.85 -11.28 -0.69
N LEU A 34 -5.11 -11.52 -1.95
CA LEU A 34 -4.12 -11.52 -3.02
C LEU A 34 -4.68 -10.70 -4.19
N LEU A 35 -4.07 -9.54 -4.46
CA LEU A 35 -4.48 -8.63 -5.51
C LEU A 35 -3.39 -8.54 -6.56
N ASN A 36 -3.68 -9.00 -7.77
CA ASN A 36 -2.71 -8.98 -8.86
C ASN A 36 -2.56 -7.56 -9.43
N SER A 37 -1.32 -7.22 -9.78
CA SER A 37 -0.98 -6.05 -10.58
C SER A 37 -1.46 -6.27 -12.02
N THR A 38 -1.94 -5.20 -12.65
CA THR A 38 -2.30 -5.18 -14.07
C THR A 38 -1.17 -4.63 -14.94
N SER A 39 -0.01 -4.34 -14.33
CA SER A 39 1.13 -3.75 -15.04
C SER A 39 1.80 -4.77 -15.95
N SER A 40 2.23 -4.33 -17.13
CA SER A 40 3.13 -5.14 -17.95
C SER A 40 4.45 -5.36 -17.19
N PRO A 41 5.01 -6.58 -17.24
CA PRO A 41 6.26 -6.88 -16.54
C PRO A 41 7.40 -5.99 -17.05
N GLY A 42 8.09 -5.37 -16.10
CA GLY A 42 9.32 -4.59 -16.29
C GLY A 42 10.21 -4.76 -15.05
N SER A 43 11.47 -4.35 -15.10
CA SER A 43 12.47 -4.67 -14.06
C SER A 43 12.06 -4.26 -12.63
N ASN A 44 11.17 -3.26 -12.53
CA ASN A 44 10.76 -2.65 -11.27
C ASN A 44 9.28 -2.88 -10.94
N ALA A 45 8.54 -3.59 -11.80
CA ALA A 45 7.11 -3.81 -11.60
C ALA A 45 6.88 -4.95 -10.60
N LEU A 46 6.01 -4.73 -9.62
CA LEU A 46 5.55 -5.80 -8.74
C LEU A 46 4.35 -6.55 -9.35
N THR A 47 4.27 -7.84 -9.08
CA THR A 47 3.23 -8.75 -9.57
C THR A 47 1.92 -8.59 -8.82
N GLY A 48 1.92 -7.99 -7.63
CA GLY A 48 0.71 -7.70 -6.86
C GLY A 48 0.96 -7.32 -5.40
N VAL A 49 -0.12 -7.30 -4.63
CA VAL A 49 -0.11 -7.17 -3.16
C VAL A 49 -0.64 -8.45 -2.53
N GLU A 50 0.05 -8.93 -1.51
CA GLU A 50 -0.46 -9.96 -0.60
C GLU A 50 -0.68 -9.36 0.79
N VAL A 51 -1.83 -9.65 1.37
CA VAL A 51 -2.16 -9.25 2.74
C VAL A 51 -2.18 -10.49 3.63
N ARG A 52 -1.52 -10.40 4.79
CA ARG A 52 -1.47 -11.49 5.78
C ARG A 52 -1.73 -11.00 7.20
N LYS A 53 -2.41 -11.82 7.99
CA LYS A 53 -2.52 -11.61 9.44
C LYS A 53 -1.21 -12.03 10.10
N THR A 54 -0.66 -11.16 10.93
CA THR A 54 0.44 -11.53 11.84
C THR A 54 0.14 -11.00 13.23
N SER A 55 0.84 -11.55 14.22
CA SER A 55 0.86 -11.01 15.58
C SER A 55 1.97 -9.98 15.71
N GLY A 56 1.89 -9.11 16.72
CA GLY A 56 2.88 -8.06 16.97
C GLY A 56 2.42 -6.67 16.54
N PRO A 57 3.05 -5.61 17.04
CA PRO A 57 2.53 -4.25 16.91
C PRO A 57 2.70 -3.68 15.50
N GLY A 58 1.60 -3.16 14.95
CA GLY A 58 1.56 -2.39 13.72
C GLY A 58 1.60 -3.22 12.44
N VAL A 59 1.72 -2.51 11.31
CA VAL A 59 1.79 -3.06 9.96
C VAL A 59 3.21 -3.01 9.44
N LEU A 60 3.72 -4.14 8.99
CA LEU A 60 4.94 -4.28 8.22
C LEU A 60 4.61 -4.32 6.72
N ILE A 61 5.11 -3.33 5.99
CA ILE A 61 5.09 -3.27 4.53
C ILE A 61 6.46 -3.69 4.02
N HIS A 62 6.57 -4.77 3.26
CA HIS A 62 7.86 -5.21 2.71
C HIS A 62 7.71 -5.82 1.32
N ARG A 63 8.83 -6.01 0.62
CA ARG A 63 8.87 -6.67 -0.68
C ARG A 63 9.26 -8.13 -0.52
N ASP A 64 8.47 -9.02 -1.10
CA ASP A 64 8.87 -10.39 -1.39
C ASP A 64 9.60 -10.40 -2.73
N ALA A 65 10.93 -10.59 -2.68
CA ALA A 65 11.77 -10.56 -3.86
C ALA A 65 11.63 -11.82 -4.74
N GLU A 66 11.25 -12.96 -4.18
CA GLU A 66 11.10 -14.19 -4.96
C GLU A 66 9.81 -14.12 -5.79
N ARG A 67 8.72 -13.66 -5.17
CA ARG A 67 7.40 -13.55 -5.81
C ARG A 67 7.18 -12.20 -6.50
N GLN A 68 8.09 -11.25 -6.29
CA GLN A 68 7.99 -9.87 -6.76
C GLN A 68 6.70 -9.19 -6.28
N MET A 69 6.33 -9.39 -5.01
CA MET A 69 5.09 -8.87 -4.43
C MET A 69 5.34 -7.84 -3.33
N LEU A 70 4.40 -6.90 -3.18
CA LEU A 70 4.29 -6.12 -1.95
C LEU A 70 3.55 -6.97 -0.93
N VAL A 71 4.09 -7.11 0.28
CA VAL A 71 3.45 -7.84 1.37
C VAL A 71 3.09 -6.86 2.47
N ILE A 72 1.81 -6.85 2.82
CA ILE A 72 1.25 -6.06 3.93
C ILE A 72 0.85 -7.05 5.01
N SER A 73 1.52 -6.99 6.14
CA SER A 73 1.24 -7.84 7.31
C SER A 73 1.16 -7.00 8.56
N GLY A 74 0.49 -7.46 9.61
CA GLY A 74 0.42 -6.71 10.87
C GLY A 74 -0.69 -7.18 11.78
N ASP A 75 -0.85 -6.55 12.94
CA ASP A 75 -2.02 -6.76 13.80
C ASP A 75 -3.30 -6.10 13.25
N SER A 76 -4.44 -6.38 13.90
CA SER A 76 -5.73 -5.85 13.47
C SER A 76 -5.85 -4.33 13.62
N ALA A 77 -5.26 -3.73 14.65
CA ALA A 77 -5.38 -2.30 14.93
C ALA A 77 -4.60 -1.49 13.91
N GLY A 78 -3.35 -1.89 13.63
CA GLY A 78 -2.53 -1.22 12.63
C GLY A 78 -3.12 -1.36 11.22
N ARG A 79 -3.63 -2.56 10.88
CA ARG A 79 -4.29 -2.78 9.59
C ARG A 79 -5.57 -1.97 9.43
N ALA A 80 -6.34 -1.75 10.50
CA ALA A 80 -7.53 -0.91 10.43
C ALA A 80 -7.17 0.52 10.01
N VAL A 81 -6.13 1.12 10.60
CA VAL A 81 -5.67 2.46 10.23
C VAL A 81 -5.18 2.50 8.78
N LEU A 82 -4.37 1.52 8.36
CA LEU A 82 -3.91 1.48 6.96
C LEU A 82 -5.07 1.33 5.98
N ALA A 83 -6.06 0.49 6.30
CA ALA A 83 -7.26 0.32 5.48
C ALA A 83 -8.07 1.62 5.37
N GLU A 84 -8.23 2.36 6.46
CA GLU A 84 -8.91 3.66 6.46
C GLU A 84 -8.19 4.67 5.56
N ASN A 85 -6.86 4.73 5.63
CA ASN A 85 -6.05 5.59 4.75
C ASN A 85 -6.23 5.24 3.27
N LEU A 86 -6.22 3.95 2.93
CA LEU A 86 -6.45 3.47 1.56
C LEU A 86 -7.87 3.78 1.08
N GLN A 87 -8.86 3.62 1.96
CA GLN A 87 -10.25 3.93 1.66
C GLN A 87 -10.45 5.45 1.44
N ALA A 88 -9.79 6.29 2.24
CA ALA A 88 -9.82 7.73 2.07
C ALA A 88 -9.24 8.13 0.71
N MET A 89 -8.10 7.55 0.30
CA MET A 89 -7.53 7.77 -1.03
C MET A 89 -8.44 7.28 -2.17
N ALA A 90 -9.21 6.22 -1.95
CA ALA A 90 -10.18 5.72 -2.92
C ALA A 90 -11.34 6.70 -3.19
N THR A 91 -11.71 7.50 -2.18
CA THR A 91 -12.86 8.43 -2.23
C THR A 91 -12.44 9.89 -2.38
N ALA A 92 -11.14 10.20 -2.35
CA ALA A 92 -10.63 11.55 -2.47
C ALA A 92 -10.88 12.12 -3.87
N GLU A 93 -11.70 13.17 -3.97
CA GLU A 93 -12.08 13.79 -5.24
C GLU A 93 -11.09 14.85 -5.74
N ASP A 94 -10.21 15.33 -4.87
CA ASP A 94 -9.29 16.44 -5.10
C ASP A 94 -7.93 16.02 -5.71
N GLY A 95 -7.68 14.72 -5.85
CA GLY A 95 -6.43 14.21 -6.42
C GLY A 95 -5.35 13.95 -5.36
N GLY A 96 -4.08 14.15 -5.74
CA GLY A 96 -2.93 14.03 -4.83
C GLY A 96 -2.37 12.62 -4.65
N HIS A 97 -1.55 12.48 -3.61
CA HIS A 97 -0.97 11.21 -3.18
C HIS A 97 -0.72 11.21 -1.66
N LEU A 98 -0.74 10.02 -1.08
CA LEU A 98 -0.46 9.79 0.33
C LEU A 98 0.89 9.10 0.47
N HIS A 99 1.76 9.68 1.30
CA HIS A 99 3.01 9.05 1.75
C HIS A 99 2.75 8.26 3.02
N ILE A 100 3.18 7.00 3.03
CA ILE A 100 3.07 6.09 4.17
C ILE A 100 4.49 5.64 4.50
N ASP A 101 5.11 6.36 5.44
CA ASP A 101 6.51 6.21 5.78
C ASP A 101 6.68 5.92 7.26
N TYR A 102 7.47 4.90 7.57
CA TYR A 102 7.83 4.61 8.94
C TYR A 102 8.77 5.70 9.52
N PHE A 103 8.54 6.04 10.78
CA PHE A 103 9.50 6.75 11.63
C PHE A 103 9.51 6.13 13.03
N PRO A 104 10.59 6.28 13.82
CA PRO A 104 10.66 5.72 15.17
C PRO A 104 9.49 6.19 16.05
N GLY A 105 8.73 5.24 16.59
CA GLY A 105 7.52 5.52 17.36
C GLY A 105 6.24 5.68 16.52
N HIS A 106 6.26 5.28 15.25
CA HIS A 106 5.08 5.28 14.39
C HIS A 106 3.91 4.53 15.04
N PHE A 107 2.71 5.12 15.00
CA PHE A 107 1.58 4.64 15.78
C PHE A 107 0.89 3.38 15.21
N TYR A 108 1.08 3.09 13.91
CA TYR A 108 0.52 1.90 13.26
C TYR A 108 1.44 1.15 12.31
N LEU A 109 2.68 1.61 12.08
CA LEU A 109 3.63 0.96 11.18
C LEU A 109 4.73 0.31 12.03
N ALA A 110 5.10 -0.91 11.66
CA ALA A 110 6.21 -1.63 12.26
C ALA A 110 7.53 -1.15 11.67
N ASP A 111 8.59 -1.24 12.48
CA ASP A 111 9.97 -0.98 12.03
C ASP A 111 10.34 -1.90 10.86
N GLY A 112 11.12 -1.36 9.92
CA GLY A 112 11.48 -2.01 8.67
C GLY A 112 10.43 -1.93 7.57
N SER A 113 9.32 -1.21 7.78
CA SER A 113 8.35 -0.96 6.70
C SER A 113 8.96 -0.11 5.59
N LEU A 114 8.77 -0.55 4.36
CA LEU A 114 9.12 0.21 3.17
C LEU A 114 8.17 1.40 3.00
N PRO A 115 8.69 2.57 2.56
CA PRO A 115 7.88 3.68 2.07
C PRO A 115 6.87 3.24 1.01
N LEU A 116 5.61 3.66 1.16
CA LEU A 116 4.54 3.40 0.20
C LEU A 116 3.87 4.71 -0.19
N VAL A 117 3.89 5.02 -1.49
CA VAL A 117 3.22 6.20 -2.05
C VAL A 117 1.95 5.76 -2.76
N VAL A 118 0.79 6.19 -2.27
CA VAL A 118 -0.52 5.85 -2.84
C VAL A 118 -1.04 7.05 -3.64
N SER A 119 -1.13 6.91 -4.96
CA SER A 119 -1.69 7.94 -5.84
C SER A 119 -3.21 7.92 -5.83
N SER A 120 -3.83 9.10 -5.82
CA SER A 120 -5.28 9.23 -6.00
C SER A 120 -5.72 8.72 -7.39
N PRO A 121 -6.89 8.05 -7.48
CA PRO A 121 -7.49 7.67 -8.75
C PRO A 121 -7.74 8.86 -9.70
N HIS A 122 -7.90 10.07 -9.16
CA HIS A 122 -8.23 11.28 -9.92
C HIS A 122 -6.98 12.01 -10.44
N GLY A 123 -5.78 11.64 -9.97
CA GLY A 123 -4.51 12.27 -10.34
C GLY A 123 -4.41 13.76 -9.97
N GLY A 124 -3.28 14.39 -10.27
CA GLY A 124 -3.08 15.83 -10.06
C GLY A 124 -2.69 16.24 -8.62
N MET A 125 -2.47 17.54 -8.42
CA MET A 125 -2.24 18.13 -7.10
C MET A 125 -3.60 18.44 -6.44
N PRO A 126 -3.75 18.26 -5.10
CA PRO A 126 -4.96 18.65 -4.38
C PRO A 126 -5.39 20.07 -4.72
N ALA A 127 -6.67 20.27 -5.01
CA ALA A 127 -7.25 21.60 -5.12
C ALA A 127 -7.14 22.28 -3.74
N ARG A 128 -6.34 23.36 -3.67
CA ARG A 128 -6.04 24.11 -2.45
C ARG A 128 -7.26 24.69 -1.76
#